data_AF-A0AAF0JM85-F1
#
_entry.id   AF-A0AAF0JM85-F1
#
_cell.length_a   1.000
_cell.length_b   1.000
_cell.length_c   1.000
_cell.angle_alpha   90.00
_cell.angle_beta   90.00
_cell.angle_gamma   90.00
#
_symmetry.space_group_name_H-M   'P 1'
#
loop_
_entity.id
_entity.type
_entity.pdbx_description
1 polymer ?
#
loop_
_entity_poly.entity_id
_entity_poly.type
_entity_poly.pdbx_seq_one_letter_code
_entity_poly.pdbx_strand_id
1 'polypeptide(L)'
;MGFEPSPQFILTAVFGLYVIFMIFAIFTIKKRKSERIRDRDDIRQEKRFKAKFFKNITEGFQLESIKNLDDIINIYEAVAGLSDEDLNYHYGLSRYLREYLIALISKDDKIIPDSTTEEEIREWKQTLDKIISLNDIQTPFSDLPPLERNILNDITIFLKRDDKEHINDKLKELSRLIKARDSELNKIYKKNDGSMQIAVISLLASLIFGLVAIKQYI
;
A
#
# COMPACT_ATOMS: atom_id res chain seq x y z
N MET A 1 -51.40 5.15 -39.48
CA MET A 1 -51.18 3.69 -39.30
C MET A 1 -50.10 3.53 -38.26
N GLY A 2 -50.47 3.12 -37.04
CA GLY A 2 -49.51 2.85 -35.98
C GLY A 2 -48.82 1.51 -36.26
N PHE A 3 -47.49 1.53 -36.37
CA PHE A 3 -46.71 0.30 -36.49
C PHE A 3 -46.65 -0.32 -35.10
N GLU A 4 -47.55 -1.26 -34.79
CA GLU A 4 -47.43 -2.05 -33.58
C GLU A 4 -46.32 -3.09 -33.79
N PRO A 5 -45.19 -2.99 -33.06
CA PRO A 5 -44.10 -3.92 -33.23
C PRO A 5 -44.56 -5.32 -32.83
N SER A 6 -44.21 -6.31 -33.67
CA SER A 6 -44.53 -7.70 -33.36
C SER A 6 -43.87 -8.11 -32.03
N PRO A 7 -44.50 -9.00 -31.24
CA PRO A 7 -43.92 -9.48 -29.99
C PRO A 7 -42.50 -10.03 -30.13
N GLN A 8 -42.19 -10.62 -31.30
CA GLN A 8 -40.87 -11.14 -31.64
C GLN A 8 -39.81 -10.03 -31.83
N PHE A 9 -40.21 -8.89 -32.39
CA PHE A 9 -39.33 -7.73 -32.55
C PHE A 9 -38.99 -7.08 -31.21
N ILE A 10 -39.98 -6.95 -30.31
CA ILE A 10 -39.76 -6.46 -28.94
C ILE A 10 -38.79 -7.39 -28.20
N LEU A 11 -38.96 -8.71 -28.33
CA LEU A 11 -38.12 -9.70 -27.65
C LEU A 11 -36.65 -9.64 -28.11
N THR A 12 -36.43 -9.53 -29.42
CA THR A 12 -35.08 -9.44 -30.00
C THR A 12 -34.39 -8.13 -29.64
N ALA A 13 -35.12 -7.01 -29.60
CA ALA A 13 -34.58 -5.73 -29.15
C ALA A 13 -34.16 -5.77 -27.67
N VAL A 14 -34.98 -6.36 -26.79
CA VAL A 14 -34.66 -6.52 -25.37
C VAL A 14 -33.44 -7.42 -25.17
N PHE A 15 -33.36 -8.54 -25.90
CA PHE A 15 -32.21 -9.44 -25.85
C PHE A 15 -30.92 -8.75 -26.33
N GLY A 16 -30.98 -7.97 -27.42
CA GLY A 16 -29.84 -7.19 -27.90
C GLY A 16 -29.33 -6.19 -26.87
N LEU A 17 -30.23 -5.44 -26.22
CA LEU A 17 -29.90 -4.51 -25.14
C LEU A 17 -29.24 -5.24 -23.94
N TYR A 18 -29.74 -6.42 -23.59
CA TYR A 18 -29.18 -7.24 -22.52
C TYR A 18 -27.74 -7.70 -22.84
N VAL A 19 -27.48 -8.16 -24.06
CA VAL A 19 -26.14 -8.58 -24.49
C VAL A 19 -25.17 -7.41 -24.45
N ILE A 20 -25.58 -6.22 -24.91
CA ILE A 20 -24.77 -5.00 -24.84
C ILE A 20 -24.44 -4.65 -23.38
N PHE A 21 -25.44 -4.71 -22.49
CA PHE A 21 -25.24 -4.47 -21.06
C PHE A 21 -24.28 -5.49 -20.43
N MET A 22 -24.39 -6.77 -20.79
CA MET A 22 -23.49 -7.83 -20.33
C MET A 22 -22.05 -7.63 -20.81
N ILE A 23 -21.85 -7.26 -22.07
CA ILE A 23 -20.52 -6.95 -22.61
C ILE A 23 -19.91 -5.75 -21.88
N PHE A 24 -20.70 -4.70 -21.65
CA PHE A 24 -20.27 -3.52 -20.89
C PHE A 24 -19.93 -3.86 -19.43
N ALA A 25 -20.73 -4.70 -18.78
CA ALA A 25 -20.47 -5.19 -17.42
C ALA A 25 -19.17 -6.02 -17.35
N ILE A 26 -18.94 -6.92 -18.32
CA ILE A 26 -17.72 -7.72 -18.39
C ILE A 26 -16.50 -6.82 -18.60
N PHE A 27 -16.59 -5.81 -19.48
CA PHE A 27 -15.51 -4.88 -19.75
C PHE A 27 -15.14 -4.05 -18.51
N THR A 28 -16.14 -3.53 -17.79
CA THR A 28 -15.92 -2.76 -16.56
C THR A 28 -15.34 -3.62 -15.43
N ILE A 29 -15.74 -4.89 -15.31
CA ILE A 29 -15.14 -5.86 -14.36
C ILE A 29 -13.68 -6.17 -14.73
N LYS A 30 -13.38 -6.37 -16.02
CA LYS A 30 -12.03 -6.72 -16.49
C LYS A 30 -11.03 -5.58 -16.25
N LYS A 31 -11.43 -4.34 -16.50
CA LYS A 31 -10.61 -3.15 -16.21
C LYS A 31 -10.27 -3.05 -14.71
N ARG A 32 -11.25 -3.29 -13.83
CA ARG A 32 -11.05 -3.29 -12.37
C ARG A 32 -10.18 -4.44 -11.85
N LYS A 33 -10.27 -5.63 -12.48
CA LYS A 33 -9.38 -6.75 -12.14
C LYS A 33 -7.92 -6.38 -12.41
N SER A 34 -7.62 -5.65 -13.49
CA SER A 34 -6.26 -5.23 -13.82
C SER A 34 -5.63 -4.33 -12.75
N GLU A 35 -6.38 -3.35 -12.23
CA GLU A 35 -5.90 -2.46 -11.16
C GLU A 35 -5.68 -3.23 -9.86
N ARG A 36 -6.63 -4.08 -9.46
CA ARG A 36 -6.49 -4.93 -8.26
C ARG A 36 -5.37 -5.96 -8.34
N ILE A 37 -5.00 -6.41 -9.55
CA ILE A 37 -3.87 -7.33 -9.75
C ILE A 37 -2.55 -6.59 -9.50
N ARG A 38 -2.42 -5.36 -10.01
CA ARG A 38 -1.21 -4.55 -9.79
C ARG A 38 -0.98 -4.27 -8.30
N ASP A 39 -2.02 -3.81 -7.59
CA ASP A 39 -1.93 -3.56 -6.14
C ASP A 39 -1.58 -4.84 -5.36
N ARG A 40 -2.08 -6.01 -5.79
CA ARG A 40 -1.75 -7.29 -5.16
C ARG A 40 -0.31 -7.71 -5.40
N ASP A 41 0.21 -7.46 -6.60
CA ASP A 41 1.58 -7.79 -6.94
C ASP A 41 2.55 -6.88 -6.17
N ASP A 42 2.25 -5.59 -6.03
CA ASP A 42 3.02 -4.64 -5.22
C ASP A 42 3.05 -5.07 -3.74
N ILE A 43 1.89 -5.40 -3.16
CA ILE A 43 1.79 -5.92 -1.78
C ILE A 43 2.57 -7.23 -1.62
N ARG A 44 2.54 -8.10 -2.64
CA ARG A 44 3.25 -9.38 -2.60
C ARG A 44 4.76 -9.17 -2.66
N GLN A 45 5.23 -8.21 -3.45
CA GLN A 45 6.65 -7.84 -3.52
C GLN A 45 7.11 -7.25 -2.19
N GLU A 46 6.37 -6.30 -1.61
CA GLU A 46 6.69 -5.71 -0.29
C GLU A 46 6.77 -6.80 0.79
N LYS A 47 5.82 -7.73 0.84
CA LYS A 47 5.85 -8.85 1.80
C LYS A 47 7.06 -9.76 1.61
N ARG A 48 7.44 -10.07 0.36
CA ARG A 48 8.61 -10.89 0.05
C ARG A 48 9.90 -10.19 0.44
N PHE A 49 10.00 -8.90 0.12
CA PHE A 49 11.11 -8.04 0.53
C PHE A 49 11.24 -8.06 2.05
N LYS A 50 10.18 -7.72 2.77
CA LYS A 50 10.14 -7.67 4.23
C LYS A 50 10.56 -9.00 4.87
N ALA A 51 10.02 -10.12 4.39
CA ALA A 51 10.36 -11.44 4.91
C ALA A 51 11.86 -11.76 4.73
N LYS A 52 12.44 -11.45 3.56
CA LYS A 52 13.87 -11.64 3.31
C LYS A 52 14.72 -10.71 4.17
N PHE A 53 14.35 -9.44 4.24
CA PHE A 53 15.05 -8.42 5.00
C PHE A 53 15.11 -8.78 6.49
N PHE A 54 13.97 -9.13 7.09
CA PHE A 54 13.89 -9.50 8.50
C PHE A 54 14.66 -10.76 8.80
N LYS A 55 14.57 -11.76 7.92
CA LYS A 55 15.36 -12.98 8.03
C LYS A 55 16.86 -12.67 8.06
N ASN A 56 17.35 -11.88 7.11
CA ASN A 56 18.78 -11.52 7.04
C ASN A 56 19.23 -10.68 8.23
N ILE A 57 18.38 -9.80 8.77
CA ILE A 57 18.68 -9.08 10.02
C ILE A 57 18.81 -10.06 11.19
N THR A 58 17.86 -10.98 11.36
CA THR A 58 17.92 -11.98 12.42
C THR A 58 19.19 -12.84 12.31
N GLU A 59 19.49 -13.36 11.12
CA GLU A 59 20.71 -14.15 10.89
C GLU A 59 21.97 -13.31 11.14
N GLY A 60 21.98 -12.04 10.73
CA GLY A 60 23.10 -11.14 10.97
C GLY A 60 23.34 -10.84 12.45
N PHE A 61 22.28 -10.73 13.24
CA PHE A 61 22.39 -10.61 14.70
C PHE A 61 22.88 -11.91 15.36
N GLN A 62 22.37 -13.08 14.94
CA GLN A 62 22.82 -14.38 15.46
C GLN A 62 24.30 -14.66 15.17
N LEU A 63 24.81 -14.16 14.04
CA LEU A 63 26.20 -14.30 13.63
C LEU A 63 27.10 -13.16 14.13
N GLU A 64 26.58 -12.25 14.95
CA GLU A 64 27.28 -11.04 15.44
C GLU A 64 27.89 -10.18 14.31
N SER A 65 27.30 -10.22 13.10
CA SER A 65 27.78 -9.50 11.92
C SER A 65 27.18 -8.09 11.80
N ILE A 66 26.08 -7.80 12.50
CA ILE A 66 25.49 -6.46 12.56
C ILE A 66 26.04 -5.70 13.76
N LYS A 67 26.87 -4.69 13.49
CA LYS A 67 27.50 -3.84 14.52
C LYS A 67 27.14 -2.37 14.36
N ASN A 68 26.85 -1.94 13.13
CA ASN A 68 26.60 -0.54 12.80
C ASN A 68 25.50 -0.38 11.74
N LEU A 69 25.21 0.86 11.39
CA LEU A 69 24.19 1.22 10.39
C LEU A 69 24.57 0.74 8.97
N ASP A 70 25.85 0.78 8.62
CA ASP A 70 26.33 0.40 7.29
C ASP A 70 26.08 -1.09 7.02
N ASP A 71 26.25 -1.96 8.03
CA ASP A 71 25.93 -3.38 7.94
C ASP A 71 24.45 -3.60 7.57
N ILE A 72 23.54 -2.82 8.16
CA ILE A 72 22.11 -2.88 7.88
C ILE A 72 21.79 -2.31 6.48
N ILE A 73 22.44 -1.22 6.08
CA ILE A 73 22.28 -0.63 4.75
C ILE A 73 22.69 -1.63 3.67
N ASN A 74 23.84 -2.30 3.85
CA ASN A 74 24.30 -3.34 2.93
C ASN A 74 23.29 -4.49 2.80
N ILE A 75 22.70 -4.94 3.90
CA ILE A 75 21.63 -5.96 3.87
C ILE A 75 20.41 -5.42 3.11
N TYR A 76 20.01 -4.18 3.39
CA TYR A 76 18.85 -3.54 2.76
C TYR A 76 19.02 -3.46 1.24
N GLU A 77 20.16 -2.94 0.78
CA GLU A 77 20.51 -2.80 -0.64
C GLU A 77 20.57 -4.17 -1.34
N ALA A 78 21.22 -5.15 -0.71
CA ALA A 78 21.31 -6.51 -1.23
C ALA A 78 19.94 -7.19 -1.38
N VAL A 79 19.01 -6.96 -0.45
CA VAL A 79 17.65 -7.54 -0.52
C VAL A 79 16.76 -6.79 -1.50
N ALA A 80 16.91 -5.47 -1.58
CA ALA A 80 16.13 -4.63 -2.48
C ALA A 80 16.57 -4.78 -3.95
N GLY A 81 17.80 -5.27 -4.19
CA GLY A 81 18.35 -5.43 -5.53
C GLY A 81 18.59 -4.08 -6.21
N LEU A 82 18.90 -3.06 -5.40
CA LEU A 82 19.09 -1.68 -5.84
C LEU A 82 20.47 -1.54 -6.51
N SER A 83 20.51 -0.78 -7.60
CA SER A 83 21.75 -0.28 -8.18
C SER A 83 22.13 1.06 -7.54
N ASP A 84 23.38 1.51 -7.68
CA ASP A 84 23.83 2.81 -7.16
C ASP A 84 22.97 4.00 -7.66
N GLU A 85 22.26 3.85 -8.79
CA GLU A 85 21.35 4.88 -9.32
C GLU A 85 20.01 4.96 -8.58
N ASP A 86 19.67 3.96 -7.78
CA ASP A 86 18.44 3.89 -6.97
C ASP A 86 18.61 4.52 -5.56
N LEU A 87 19.70 5.26 -5.31
CA LEU A 87 20.03 5.95 -4.04
C LEU A 87 18.89 6.80 -3.42
N ASN A 88 17.88 7.17 -4.21
CA ASN A 88 16.68 7.82 -3.70
C ASN A 88 15.74 6.87 -2.91
N TYR A 89 16.01 5.55 -2.87
CA TYR A 89 15.13 4.52 -2.33
C TYR A 89 15.37 4.15 -0.86
N HIS A 90 16.22 4.86 -0.10
CA HIS A 90 16.30 4.70 1.37
C HIS A 90 14.97 5.01 2.11
N TYR A 91 13.91 5.32 1.37
CA TYR A 91 12.54 5.38 1.83
C TYR A 91 12.12 4.08 2.53
N GLY A 92 11.87 4.19 3.83
CA GLY A 92 11.25 3.11 4.60
C GLY A 92 12.24 2.20 5.32
N LEU A 93 13.56 2.41 5.24
CA LEU A 93 14.49 1.66 6.08
C LEU A 93 14.16 1.87 7.57
N SER A 94 14.00 3.11 8.01
CA SER A 94 13.59 3.42 9.39
C SER A 94 12.24 2.77 9.73
N ARG A 95 11.27 2.79 8.81
CA ARG A 95 10.01 2.04 8.97
C ARG A 95 10.24 0.54 9.17
N TYR A 96 11.02 -0.12 8.33
CA TYR A 96 11.26 -1.56 8.43
C TYR A 96 12.04 -1.94 9.69
N LEU A 97 13.00 -1.12 10.11
CA LEU A 97 13.74 -1.33 11.36
C LEU A 97 12.82 -1.19 12.58
N ARG A 98 11.89 -0.24 12.58
CA ARG A 98 10.87 -0.10 13.63
C ARG A 98 9.90 -1.28 13.64
N GLU A 99 9.47 -1.74 12.47
CA GLU A 99 8.63 -2.94 12.35
C GLU A 99 9.37 -4.20 12.85
N TYR A 100 10.68 -4.32 12.59
CA TYR A 100 11.51 -5.40 13.11
C TYR A 100 11.71 -5.30 14.62
N LEU A 101 11.93 -4.10 15.16
CA LEU A 101 12.00 -3.85 16.60
C LEU A 101 10.72 -4.30 17.32
N ILE A 102 9.55 -4.06 16.72
CA ILE A 102 8.28 -4.56 17.25
C ILE A 102 8.27 -6.09 17.24
N ALA A 103 8.65 -6.73 16.14
CA ALA A 103 8.70 -8.18 16.04
C ALA A 103 9.66 -8.81 17.06
N LEU A 104 10.80 -8.15 17.32
CA LEU A 104 11.78 -8.54 18.33
C LEU A 104 11.21 -8.47 19.75
N ILE A 105 10.53 -7.37 20.09
CA ILE A 105 9.90 -7.18 21.41
C ILE A 105 8.71 -8.12 21.61
N SER A 106 7.92 -8.36 20.56
CA SER A 106 6.76 -9.26 20.62
C SER A 106 7.15 -10.74 20.55
N LYS A 107 8.43 -11.05 20.28
CA LYS A 107 8.93 -12.40 20.01
C LYS A 107 8.09 -13.11 18.95
N ASP A 108 7.92 -12.45 17.80
CA ASP A 108 7.20 -13.03 16.67
C ASP A 108 7.93 -14.30 16.19
N ASP A 109 7.34 -15.46 16.44
CA ASP A 109 7.85 -16.81 16.17
C ASP A 109 8.15 -17.07 14.69
N LYS A 110 7.62 -16.25 13.79
CA LYS A 110 7.89 -16.34 12.34
C LYS A 110 9.19 -15.66 11.93
N ILE A 111 9.70 -14.76 12.76
CA ILE A 111 10.84 -13.89 12.45
C ILE A 111 11.99 -14.15 13.41
N ILE A 112 11.69 -14.37 14.69
CA ILE A 112 12.63 -14.60 15.77
C ILE A 112 12.56 -16.09 16.15
N PRO A 113 13.67 -16.83 16.01
CA PRO A 113 13.72 -18.23 16.41
C PRO A 113 13.43 -18.41 17.90
N ASP A 114 12.69 -19.47 18.26
CA ASP A 114 12.40 -19.82 19.65
C ASP A 114 13.66 -20.09 20.49
N SER A 115 14.78 -20.37 19.84
CA SER A 115 16.09 -20.57 20.48
C SER A 115 16.73 -19.27 20.97
N THR A 116 16.22 -18.10 20.56
CA THR A 116 16.79 -16.81 20.95
C THR A 116 16.43 -16.49 22.40
N THR A 117 17.46 -16.23 23.19
CA THR A 117 17.38 -15.93 24.62
C THR A 117 16.93 -14.49 24.90
N GLU A 118 16.45 -14.21 26.11
CA GLU A 118 16.06 -12.86 26.54
C GLU A 118 17.25 -11.89 26.58
N GLU A 119 18.43 -12.40 26.94
CA GLU A 119 19.70 -11.68 26.87
C GLU A 119 20.01 -11.24 25.43
N GLU A 120 19.97 -12.15 24.45
CA GLU A 120 20.18 -11.82 23.04
C GLU A 120 19.15 -10.81 22.52
N ILE A 121 17.86 -10.99 22.83
CA ILE A 121 16.79 -10.06 22.43
C ILE A 121 17.08 -8.64 22.94
N ARG A 122 17.54 -8.53 24.19
CA ARG A 122 17.87 -7.25 24.82
C ARG A 122 19.09 -6.60 24.17
N GLU A 123 20.13 -7.37 23.86
CA GLU A 123 21.34 -6.88 23.18
C GLU A 123 21.03 -6.40 21.75
N TRP A 124 20.27 -7.20 20.99
CA TRP A 124 19.85 -6.85 19.64
C TRP A 124 18.98 -5.60 19.66
N LYS A 125 18.07 -5.48 20.63
CA LYS A 125 17.24 -4.28 20.81
C LYS A 125 18.10 -3.04 21.07
N GLN A 126 19.07 -3.11 21.99
CA GLN A 126 19.93 -1.96 22.28
C GLN A 126 20.72 -1.52 21.05
N THR A 127 21.23 -2.49 20.29
CA THR A 127 21.98 -2.25 19.05
C THR A 127 21.07 -1.60 18.00
N LEU A 128 19.87 -2.15 17.81
CA LEU A 128 18.89 -1.64 16.86
C LEU A 128 18.38 -0.24 17.23
N ASP A 129 18.10 0.03 18.51
CA ASP A 129 17.70 1.36 19.00
C ASP A 129 18.78 2.41 18.69
N LYS A 130 20.05 2.04 18.88
CA LYS A 130 21.19 2.90 18.53
C LYS A 130 21.28 3.14 17.03
N ILE A 131 21.13 2.10 16.21
CA ILE A 131 21.18 2.21 14.75
C ILE A 131 20.04 3.07 14.21
N ILE A 132 18.80 2.85 14.69
CA ILE A 132 17.63 3.67 14.30
C ILE A 132 17.89 5.14 14.65
N SER A 133 18.40 5.41 15.86
CA SER A 133 18.70 6.78 16.29
C SER A 133 19.76 7.44 15.39
N LEU A 134 20.81 6.70 15.01
CA LEU A 134 21.82 7.19 14.08
C LEU A 134 21.24 7.45 12.68
N ASN A 135 20.41 6.54 12.17
CA ASN A 135 19.77 6.70 10.87
C ASN A 135 18.84 7.92 10.83
N ASP A 136 18.05 8.13 11.88
CA ASP A 136 17.13 9.27 11.99
C ASP A 136 17.87 10.61 12.08
N ILE A 137 19.09 10.62 12.64
CA ILE A 137 19.97 11.80 12.64
C ILE A 137 20.56 12.05 11.25
N GLN A 138 21.04 11.00 10.58
CA GLN A 138 21.68 11.11 9.26
C GLN A 138 20.68 11.43 8.15
N THR A 139 19.48 10.86 8.22
CA THR A 139 18.44 10.98 7.20
C THR A 139 17.09 11.36 7.83
N PRO A 140 16.96 12.61 8.34
CA PRO A 140 15.72 13.04 8.97
C PRO A 140 14.56 12.98 7.97
N PHE A 141 13.41 12.51 8.45
CA PHE A 141 12.18 12.40 7.66
C PHE A 141 12.29 11.49 6.42
N SER A 142 13.26 10.57 6.39
CA SER A 142 13.47 9.64 5.27
C SER A 142 12.29 8.71 5.02
N ASP A 143 11.46 8.42 6.03
CA ASP A 143 10.24 7.62 5.87
C ASP A 143 9.07 8.40 5.24
N LEU A 144 9.18 9.71 5.06
CA LEU A 144 8.11 10.54 4.52
C LEU A 144 8.23 10.70 3.00
N PRO A 145 7.12 10.65 2.25
CA PRO A 145 7.05 11.02 0.84
C PRO A 145 7.86 12.28 0.47
N PRO A 146 8.45 12.34 -0.75
CA PRO A 146 9.38 13.41 -1.13
C PRO A 146 8.89 14.83 -0.83
N LEU A 147 7.61 15.11 -1.11
CA LEU A 147 6.99 16.41 -0.85
C LEU A 147 6.93 16.75 0.64
N GLU A 148 6.52 15.81 1.48
CA GLU A 148 6.40 15.98 2.93
C GLU A 148 7.78 16.15 3.56
N ARG A 149 8.74 15.32 3.13
CA ARG A 149 10.15 15.41 3.53
C ARG A 149 10.75 16.77 3.20
N ASN A 150 10.54 17.28 1.98
CA ASN A 150 11.07 18.57 1.56
C ASN A 150 10.51 19.72 2.42
N ILE A 151 9.20 19.70 2.71
CA ILE A 151 8.58 20.73 3.56
C ILE A 151 9.14 20.72 4.98
N LEU A 152 9.35 19.54 5.58
CA LEU A 152 9.94 19.43 6.93
C LEU A 152 11.42 19.83 6.96
N ASN A 153 12.17 19.54 5.89
CA ASN A 153 13.54 20.01 5.74
C ASN A 153 13.58 21.54 5.66
N ASP A 154 12.71 22.16 4.87
CA ASP A 154 12.58 23.62 4.78
C ASP A 154 12.27 24.23 6.16
N ILE A 155 11.31 23.65 6.91
CA ILE A 155 10.99 24.10 8.28
C ILE A 155 12.23 24.04 9.17
N THR A 156 13.00 22.97 9.08
CA THR A 156 14.23 22.80 9.89
C THR A 156 15.28 23.86 9.53
N ILE A 157 15.40 24.21 8.25
CA ILE A 157 16.28 25.29 7.77
C ILE A 157 15.83 26.65 8.30
N PHE A 158 14.53 26.96 8.21
CA PHE A 158 13.98 28.23 8.70
C PHE A 158 14.03 28.35 10.22
N LEU A 159 13.85 27.24 10.95
CA LEU A 159 13.97 27.19 12.40
C LEU A 159 15.38 27.52 12.87
N LYS A 160 16.43 27.07 12.15
CA LYS A 160 17.82 27.46 12.41
C LYS A 160 18.10 28.94 12.18
N ARG A 161 17.25 29.63 11.42
CA ARG A 161 17.37 31.07 11.10
C ARG A 161 16.42 31.95 11.93
N ASP A 162 15.68 31.37 12.88
CA ASP A 162 14.59 32.01 13.63
C ASP A 162 13.53 32.70 12.73
N ASP A 163 13.34 32.17 11.52
CA ASP A 163 12.45 32.75 10.50
C ASP A 163 11.02 32.22 10.67
N LYS A 164 10.31 32.79 11.64
CA LYS A 164 8.97 32.34 12.05
C LYS A 164 7.90 32.49 10.97
N GLU A 165 8.07 33.45 10.06
CA GLU A 165 7.12 33.69 8.97
C GLU A 165 7.14 32.53 7.97
N HIS A 166 8.34 32.17 7.47
CA HIS A 166 8.50 31.08 6.53
C HIS A 166 8.19 29.71 7.15
N ILE A 167 8.46 29.51 8.45
CA ILE A 167 8.01 28.32 9.18
C ILE A 167 6.48 28.20 9.12
N ASN A 168 5.76 29.28 9.41
CA ASN A 168 4.30 29.27 9.40
C ASN A 168 3.75 28.96 8.00
N ASP A 169 4.38 29.50 6.95
CA ASP A 169 3.96 29.23 5.58
C ASP A 169 4.20 27.77 5.16
N LYS A 170 5.33 27.18 5.56
CA LYS A 170 5.60 25.76 5.34
C LYS A 170 4.66 24.85 6.13
N LEU A 171 4.28 25.22 7.34
CA LEU A 171 3.26 24.50 8.11
C LEU A 171 1.88 24.55 7.43
N LYS A 172 1.50 25.69 6.83
CA LYS A 172 0.28 25.79 6.03
C LYS A 172 0.36 24.92 4.78
N GLU A 173 1.52 24.89 4.10
CA GLU A 173 1.77 24.03 2.94
C GLU A 173 1.58 22.56 3.30
N LEU A 174 2.21 22.11 4.39
CA LEU A 174 2.06 20.75 4.92
C LEU A 174 0.60 20.42 5.25
N SER A 175 -0.11 21.35 5.91
CA SER A 175 -1.53 21.18 6.25
C SER A 175 -2.41 21.02 5.00
N ARG A 176 -2.16 21.80 3.95
CA ARG A 176 -2.88 21.68 2.67
C ARG A 176 -2.61 20.34 2.00
N LEU A 177 -1.37 19.88 2.02
CA LEU A 177 -0.97 18.59 1.47
C LEU A 177 -1.67 17.42 2.18
N ILE A 178 -1.68 17.44 3.53
CA ILE A 178 -2.38 16.43 4.34
C ILE A 178 -3.87 16.41 4.01
N LYS A 179 -4.53 17.58 3.91
CA LYS A 179 -5.95 17.68 3.56
C LYS A 179 -6.25 17.15 2.16
N ALA A 180 -5.38 17.43 1.18
CA ALA A 180 -5.54 16.91 -0.17
C ALA A 180 -5.47 15.37 -0.18
N ARG A 181 -4.50 14.79 0.53
CA ARG A 181 -4.33 13.33 0.65
C ARG A 181 -5.51 12.66 1.37
N ASP A 182 -6.01 13.24 2.46
CA ASP A 182 -7.20 12.72 3.15
C ASP A 182 -8.44 12.74 2.23
N SER A 183 -8.62 13.79 1.44
CA SER A 183 -9.70 13.86 0.44
C SER A 183 -9.59 12.77 -0.63
N GLU A 184 -8.37 12.49 -1.09
CA GLU A 184 -8.11 11.41 -2.06
C GLU A 184 -8.38 10.03 -1.47
N LEU A 185 -7.89 9.75 -0.26
CA LEU A 185 -8.16 8.49 0.44
C LEU A 185 -9.66 8.29 0.63
N ASN A 186 -10.39 9.32 1.07
CA ASN A 186 -11.84 9.27 1.22
C ASN A 186 -12.58 9.02 -0.11
N LYS A 187 -12.08 9.55 -1.24
CA LYS A 187 -12.62 9.24 -2.57
C LYS A 187 -12.36 7.78 -2.97
N ILE A 188 -11.19 7.23 -2.64
CA ILE A 188 -10.83 5.83 -2.91
C ILE A 188 -11.75 4.89 -2.13
N TYR A 189 -11.95 5.14 -0.82
CA TYR A 189 -12.85 4.36 0.00
C TYR A 189 -14.29 4.37 -0.56
N LYS A 190 -14.83 5.54 -0.89
CA LYS A 190 -16.18 5.66 -1.48
C LYS A 190 -16.32 4.97 -2.85
N LYS A 191 -15.26 4.96 -3.68
CA LYS A 191 -15.26 4.25 -4.98
C LYS A 191 -15.27 2.73 -4.82
N ASN A 192 -14.71 2.19 -3.73
CA ASN A 192 -14.69 0.75 -3.49
C ASN A 192 -16.11 0.21 -3.18
N ASP A 193 -16.93 0.97 -2.44
CA ASP A 193 -18.31 0.58 -2.07
C ASP A 193 -19.27 0.54 -3.26
N GLY A 194 -19.16 1.49 -4.21
CA GLY A 194 -20.03 1.51 -5.40
C GLY A 194 -19.88 0.26 -6.29
N SER A 195 -18.73 -0.43 -6.21
CA SER A 195 -18.50 -1.67 -6.96
C SER A 195 -19.32 -2.83 -6.41
N MET A 196 -19.54 -2.88 -5.10
CA MET A 196 -20.33 -3.92 -4.44
C MET A 196 -21.82 -3.76 -4.77
N GLN A 197 -22.30 -2.52 -4.84
CA GLN A 197 -23.70 -2.21 -5.20
C GLN A 197 -24.03 -2.65 -6.64
N ILE A 198 -23.14 -2.40 -7.60
CA ILE A 198 -23.32 -2.84 -8.99
C ILE A 198 -23.37 -4.38 -9.09
N ALA A 199 -22.52 -5.08 -8.33
CA ALA A 199 -22.51 -6.54 -8.31
C ALA A 199 -23.83 -7.12 -7.77
N VAL A 200 -24.36 -6.56 -6.67
CA VAL A 200 -25.65 -6.97 -6.08
C VAL A 200 -26.81 -6.72 -7.06
N ILE A 201 -26.86 -5.55 -7.70
CA ILE A 201 -27.90 -5.23 -8.69
C ILE A 201 -27.83 -6.17 -9.89
N SER A 202 -26.62 -6.47 -10.38
CA SER A 202 -26.44 -7.40 -11.51
C SER A 202 -26.90 -8.82 -11.17
N LEU A 203 -26.63 -9.29 -9.95
CA LEU A 203 -27.05 -10.60 -9.48
C LEU A 203 -28.58 -10.70 -9.37
N LEU A 204 -29.23 -9.66 -8.81
CA LEU A 204 -30.68 -9.57 -8.73
C LEU A 204 -31.34 -9.53 -10.10
N ALA A 205 -30.78 -8.75 -11.04
CA ALA A 205 -31.26 -8.70 -12.42
C ALA A 205 -31.17 -10.08 -13.09
N SER A 206 -30.02 -10.77 -12.99
CA SER A 206 -29.85 -12.12 -13.52
C SER A 206 -30.85 -13.13 -12.94
N LEU A 207 -31.18 -13.01 -11.65
CA LEU A 207 -32.15 -13.88 -10.97
C LEU A 207 -33.58 -13.67 -11.50
N ILE A 208 -33.98 -12.41 -11.71
CA ILE A 208 -35.28 -12.05 -12.30
C ILE A 208 -35.38 -12.58 -13.74
N PHE A 209 -34.34 -12.41 -14.55
CA PHE A 209 -34.32 -12.94 -15.92
C PHE A 209 -34.39 -14.48 -15.96
N GLY A 210 -33.71 -15.16 -15.03
CA GLY A 210 -33.80 -16.62 -14.91
C GLY A 210 -35.23 -17.09 -14.64
N LEU A 211 -35.94 -16.42 -13.73
CA LEU A 211 -37.34 -16.72 -13.42
C LEU A 211 -38.29 -16.44 -14.59
N VAL A 212 -38.09 -15.33 -15.29
CA VAL A 212 -38.87 -15.01 -16.50
C VAL A 212 -38.65 -16.05 -17.59
N ALA A 213 -37.41 -16.48 -17.82
CA ALA A 213 -37.07 -17.50 -18.80
C ALA A 213 -37.73 -18.85 -18.48
N ILE A 214 -37.72 -19.28 -17.21
CA ILE A 214 -38.39 -20.52 -16.78
C ILE A 214 -39.89 -20.43 -17.03
N LYS A 215 -40.53 -19.31 -16.67
CA LYS A 215 -41.97 -19.10 -16.89
C LYS A 215 -42.35 -19.03 -18.38
N GLN A 216 -41.41 -18.70 -19.27
CA GLN A 216 -41.64 -18.64 -20.71
C GLN A 216 -41.46 -20.01 -21.39
N TYR A 217 -40.76 -20.93 -20.73
CA TYR A 217 -40.45 -22.27 -21.25
C TYR A 217 -41.42 -23.35 -20.73
N ILE A 218 -42.11 -23.07 -19.62
CA ILE A 218 -43.24 -23.84 -19.08
C ILE A 218 -44.55 -23.24 -19.60
#